data_AF-A0A660MBJ6-F1
#
_entry.id   AF-A0A660MBJ6-F1
#
_cell.length_a   1.000
_cell.length_b   1.000
_cell.length_c   1.000
_cell.angle_alpha   90.00
_cell.angle_beta   90.00
_cell.angle_gamma   90.00
#
_symmetry.space_group_name_H-M   'P 1'
#
loop_
_entity.id
_entity.type
_entity.pdbx_description
1 polymer ?
#
loop_
_entity_poly.entity_id
_entity_poly.type
_entity_poly.pdbx_seq_one_letter_code
_entity_poly.pdbx_strand_id
1 'polypeptide(L)' 'GQLATHIKKFDELLGKMGKSLATTVSHYNTTYRELGKMDKDVVRIAGGERQSEPQLLERPQRGDE' A
#
# COMPACT_ATOMS: atom_id res chain seq x y z
N GLY A 1 32.89 -11.24 -14.06
CA GLY A 1 33.66 -10.44 -13.09
C GLY A 1 32.81 -10.17 -11.85
N GLN A 2 33.43 -9.90 -10.69
CA GLN A 2 32.72 -9.70 -9.43
C GLN A 2 31.73 -8.52 -9.46
N LEU A 3 32.06 -7.44 -10.18
CA LEU A 3 31.19 -6.27 -10.34
C LEU A 3 29.81 -6.63 -10.93
N ALA A 4 29.78 -7.43 -12.00
CA ALA A 4 28.52 -7.87 -12.62
C ALA A 4 27.64 -8.66 -11.62
N THR A 5 28.26 -9.48 -10.77
CA THR A 5 27.54 -10.20 -9.71
C THR A 5 26.97 -9.26 -8.66
N HIS A 6 27.71 -8.22 -8.25
CA HIS A 6 27.22 -7.24 -7.29
C HIS A 6 26.04 -6.43 -7.83
N ILE A 7 26.11 -5.97 -9.07
CA ILE A 7 25.02 -5.25 -9.74
C ILE A 7 23.75 -6.11 -9.78
N LYS A 8 23.88 -7.38 -10.20
CA LYS A 8 22.74 -8.30 -10.24
C LYS A 8 22.10 -8.52 -8.86
N LYS A 9 22.92 -8.74 -7.82
CA LYS A 9 22.41 -8.92 -6.45
C LYS A 9 21.70 -7.66 -5.93
N PHE A 10 22.24 -6.49 -6.24
CA PHE A 10 21.63 -5.22 -5.85
C PHE A 10 20.26 -5.02 -6.51
N ASP A 11 20.15 -5.29 -7.81
CA ASP A 11 18.87 -5.24 -8.54
C ASP A 11 17.83 -6.23 -7.96
N GLU A 12 18.24 -7.45 -7.64
CA GLU A 12 17.38 -8.43 -6.97
C GLU A 12 16.88 -7.93 -5.59
N LEU A 13 17.72 -7.22 -4.84
CA LEU A 13 17.34 -6.63 -3.55
C LEU A 13 16.35 -5.47 -3.73
N LEU A 14 16.60 -4.56 -4.68
CA LEU A 14 15.65 -3.49 -5.03
C LEU A 14 14.31 -4.06 -5.49
N GLY A 15 14.34 -5.10 -6.32
CA GLY A 15 13.13 -5.77 -6.79
C GLY A 15 12.30 -6.38 -5.64
N LYS A 16 12.95 -6.96 -4.64
CA LYS A 16 12.28 -7.46 -3.42
C LYS A 16 11.73 -6.32 -2.57
N MET A 17 12.49 -5.24 -2.42
CA MET A 17 12.08 -4.06 -1.65
C MET A 17 10.82 -3.40 -2.24
N GLY A 18 10.77 -3.24 -3.57
CA GLY A 18 9.60 -2.71 -4.27
C GLY A 18 8.35 -3.57 -4.04
N LYS A 19 8.49 -4.90 -4.04
CA LYS A 19 7.38 -5.83 -3.72
C LYS A 19 6.88 -5.64 -2.29
N SER A 20 7.78 -5.55 -1.31
CA SER A 20 7.40 -5.32 0.09
C SER A 20 6.66 -3.99 0.27
N LEU A 21 7.15 -2.93 -0.38
CA LEU A 21 6.50 -1.62 -0.33
C LEU A 21 5.09 -1.66 -0.95
N ALA A 22 4.93 -2.34 -2.09
CA ALA A 22 3.63 -2.52 -2.74
C ALA A 22 2.62 -3.23 -1.81
N THR A 23 3.08 -4.23 -1.07
CA THR A 23 2.28 -4.94 -0.06
C THR A 23 1.86 -4.00 1.07
N THR A 24 2.78 -3.21 1.62
CA THR A 24 2.48 -2.24 2.69
C THR A 24 1.44 -1.20 2.23
N VAL A 25 1.60 -0.64 1.02
CA VAL A 25 0.63 0.28 0.43
C VAL A 25 -0.74 -0.39 0.25
N SER A 26 -0.75 -1.66 -0.18
CA SER A 26 -1.99 -2.43 -0.32
C SER A 26 -2.71 -2.63 1.01
N HIS A 27 -1.97 -2.94 2.09
CA HIS A 27 -2.51 -3.04 3.44
C HIS A 27 -3.10 -1.70 3.89
N TYR A 28 -2.33 -0.62 3.78
CA TYR A 28 -2.77 0.73 4.13
C TYR A 28 -4.10 1.09 3.46
N ASN A 29 -4.17 0.93 2.13
CA ASN A 29 -5.38 1.23 1.35
C ASN A 29 -6.58 0.35 1.76
N THR A 30 -6.33 -0.91 2.09
CA THR A 30 -7.40 -1.83 2.52
C THR A 30 -7.91 -1.45 3.89
N THR A 31 -7.03 -1.14 4.84
CA THR A 31 -7.41 -0.67 6.17
C THR A 31 -8.27 0.59 6.12
N TYR A 32 -7.93 1.57 5.28
CA TYR A 32 -8.77 2.77 5.12
C TYR A 32 -10.15 2.46 4.52
N ARG A 33 -10.25 1.50 3.59
CA ARG A 33 -11.55 1.06 3.08
C ARG A 33 -12.39 0.38 4.17
N GLU A 34 -11.78 -0.45 5.01
CA GLU A 34 -12.48 -1.06 6.15
C GLU A 34 -12.92 -0.01 7.17
N LEU A 35 -12.09 1.01 7.45
CA LEU A 35 -12.48 2.14 8.29
C LEU A 35 -13.74 2.84 7.75
N GLY A 36 -13.83 3.08 6.45
CA GLY A 36 -15.02 3.66 5.83
C GLY A 36 -16.28 2.80 5.95
N LYS A 37 -16.14 1.47 6.04
CA LYS A 37 -17.26 0.55 6.34
C LYS A 37 -17.67 0.64 7.80
N MET A 38 -16.69 0.67 8.72
CA MET A 38 -16.95 0.83 10.15
C MET A 38 -17.68 2.15 10.44
N ASP A 39 -17.25 3.26 9.82
CA ASP A 39 -17.89 4.56 9.93
C ASP A 39 -19.36 4.51 9.47
N LYS A 40 -19.63 3.80 8.36
CA LYS A 40 -21.01 3.55 7.89
C LYS A 40 -21.83 2.78 8.93
N ASP A 41 -21.24 1.78 9.58
CA ASP A 41 -21.92 1.00 10.62
C ASP A 41 -22.16 1.83 11.88
N VAL A 42 -21.21 2.67 12.29
CA VAL A 42 -21.37 3.61 13.41
C VAL A 42 -22.53 4.56 13.15
N VAL A 43 -22.58 5.21 11.98
CA VAL A 43 -23.68 6.11 11.58
C VAL A 43 -25.03 5.38 11.62
N ARG A 44 -25.08 4.12 11.17
CA ARG A 44 -26.31 3.31 11.18
C ARG A 44 -26.78 2.96 12.61
N ILE A 45 -25.86 2.78 13.55
CA ILE A 45 -26.17 2.36 14.93
C ILE A 45 -26.45 3.57 15.83
N ALA A 46 -25.59 4.58 15.79
CA ALA A 46 -25.59 5.70 16.72
C ALA A 46 -26.19 6.99 16.13
N GLY A 47 -26.49 7.01 14.82
CA GLY A 47 -26.82 8.24 14.10
C GLY A 47 -25.59 9.13 13.87
N GLY A 48 -25.81 10.28 13.24
CA GLY A 48 -24.74 11.25 12.92
C GLY A 48 -24.28 11.20 11.46
N GLU A 49 -23.17 11.89 11.18
CA GLU A 49 -22.59 12.02 9.85
C GLU A 49 -21.30 11.21 9.72
N ARG A 50 -20.95 10.79 8.49
CA ARG A 50 -19.67 10.15 8.22
C ARG A 50 -18.53 11.12 8.45
N GLN A 51 -17.49 10.66 9.13
CA GLN A 51 -16.31 11.45 9.47
C GLN A 51 -15.05 10.94 8.74
N SER A 52 -15.10 9.73 8.17
CA SER A 52 -13.92 9.11 7.56
C SER A 52 -13.72 9.51 6.10
N GLU A 53 -12.58 10.13 5.81
CA GLU A 53 -12.09 10.34 4.45
C GLU A 53 -11.00 9.30 4.12
N PRO A 54 -11.20 8.42 3.13
CA PRO A 54 -10.18 7.47 2.72
C PRO A 54 -8.97 8.20 2.13
N GLN A 55 -7.83 8.11 2.82
CA GLN A 55 -6.54 8.51 2.26
C GLN A 55 -5.96 7.29 1.58
N LEU A 56 -5.98 7.26 0.25
CA LEU A 56 -5.41 6.15 -0.52
C LEU A 56 -4.05 6.56 -1.08
N LEU A 57 -3.08 5.67 -0.93
CA LEU A 57 -1.76 5.80 -1.52
C LEU A 57 -1.71 5.13 -2.89
N GLU A 58 -1.00 5.75 -3.82
CA GLU A 58 -0.67 5.11 -5.08
C GLU A 58 0.31 3.96 -4.85
N ARG A 59 0.10 2.84 -5.54
CA ARG A 59 1.03 1.72 -5.48
C ARG A 59 2.34 2.10 -6.17
N PRO A 60 3.50 1.65 -5.66
CA PRO A 60 4.76 1.87 -6.34
C PRO A 60 4.70 1.27 -7.75
N GLN A 61 4.94 2.10 -8.75
CA GLN A 61 5.06 1.67 -10.13
C GLN A 61 6.44 1.04 -10.30
N ARG A 62 6.51 -0.15 -10.89
CA ARG A 62 7.76 -0.55 -11.55
C ARG A 62 7.83 0.29 -12.82
N GLY A 63 8.91 1.05 -12.98
CA GLY A 63 9.27 1.59 -14.28
C GLY A 63 9.65 0.41 -15.17
N ASP A 64 8.65 -0.24 -15.75
CA ASP A 64 8.84 -1.20 -16.83
C ASP A 64 8.96 -0.35 -18.11
N GLU A 65 10.17 0.17 -18.36
CA GLU A 65 10.65 0.53 -19.71
C GLU A 65 11.34 -0.67 -20.35
#